data_AF-A0A7Y2KZW1-F1
#
_entry.id   AF-A0A7Y2KZW1-F1
#
_cell.length_a   1.000
_cell.length_b   1.000
_cell.length_c   1.000
_cell.angle_alpha   90.00
_cell.angle_beta   90.00
_cell.angle_gamma   90.00
#
_symmetry.space_group_name_H-M   'P 1'
#
loop_
_entity.id
_entity.type
_entity.pdbx_description
1 polymer ?
#
loop_
_entity_poly.entity_id
_entity_poly.type
_entity_poly.pdbx_seq_one_letter_code
_entity_poly.pdbx_strand_id
1 'polypeptide(L)' 'MSGPERITLAVTGASGMQYALRLLDCLVREDREVHFLISKAAQLVMATETD' A
#
# COMPACT_ATOMS: atom_id res chain seq x y z
N MET A 1 -7.04 1.63 20.93
CA MET A 1 -6.22 0.90 19.96
C MET A 1 -4.77 1.33 20.14
N SER A 2 -3.80 0.40 20.15
CA SER A 2 -2.38 0.76 20.18
C SER A 2 -1.86 1.04 18.76
N GLY A 3 -0.84 1.89 18.60
CA GLY A 3 -0.22 2.23 17.31
C GLY A 3 -0.72 3.54 16.68
N PRO A 4 -0.09 4.00 15.60
CA PRO A 4 -0.36 5.30 14.98
C PRO A 4 -1.77 5.36 14.36
N GLU A 5 -2.43 6.51 14.49
CA GLU A 5 -3.72 6.78 13.84
C GLU A 5 -3.57 7.12 12.34
N ARG A 6 -2.46 7.76 11.97
CA ARG A 6 -2.14 8.24 10.62
C ARG A 6 -0.86 7.61 10.10
N ILE A 7 -0.90 7.06 8.89
CA ILE A 7 0.23 6.34 8.28
C ILE A 7 0.40 6.78 6.84
N THR A 8 1.60 7.20 6.45
CA THR A 8 1.94 7.42 5.04
C THR A 8 2.48 6.12 4.45
N LEU A 9 1.79 5.58 3.44
CA LEU A 9 2.18 4.35 2.73
C LEU A 9 2.64 4.70 1.32
N ALA A 10 3.94 4.58 1.06
CA ALA A 10 4.53 4.84 -0.25
C ALA A 10 4.96 3.53 -0.94
N VAL A 11 4.44 3.30 -2.15
CA VAL A 11 4.73 2.11 -2.95
C VAL A 11 5.61 2.50 -4.15
N THR A 12 6.72 1.78 -4.30
CA THR A 12 7.73 1.99 -5.35
C THR A 12 7.80 0.79 -6.30
N GLY A 13 8.57 0.91 -7.41
CA GLY A 13 8.59 -0.06 -8.51
C GLY A 13 9.37 -1.35 -8.25
N ALA A 14 9.39 -1.83 -7.01
CA ALA A 14 9.90 -3.15 -6.69
C ALA A 14 8.80 -4.20 -6.83
N SER A 15 9.19 -5.44 -7.14
CA SER A 15 8.27 -6.59 -7.14
C SER A 15 7.62 -6.79 -5.77
N GLY A 16 6.38 -7.29 -5.76
CA GLY A 16 5.63 -7.62 -4.55
C GLY A 16 4.48 -6.67 -4.27
N MET A 17 3.77 -6.20 -5.31
CA MET A 17 2.59 -5.33 -5.15
C MET A 17 1.55 -5.91 -4.17
N GLN A 18 1.41 -7.24 -4.14
CA GLN A 18 0.56 -7.98 -3.21
C GLN A 18 0.80 -7.64 -1.72
N TYR A 19 2.05 -7.33 -1.32
CA TYR A 19 2.34 -6.94 0.06
C TYR A 19 1.79 -5.56 0.39
N ALA A 20 1.92 -4.61 -0.54
CA ALA A 20 1.39 -3.27 -0.37
C ALA A 20 -0.15 -3.29 -0.29
N LEU A 21 -0.80 -4.05 -1.16
CA LEU A 21 -2.26 -4.21 -1.14
C LEU A 21 -2.74 -4.88 0.15
N ARG A 22 -2.06 -5.95 0.60
CA ARG A 22 -2.43 -6.62 1.85
C ARG A 22 -2.24 -5.72 3.07
N LEU A 23 -1.17 -4.95 3.12
CA LEU A 23 -0.94 -3.98 4.18
C LEU A 23 -2.02 -2.90 4.20
N LEU A 24 -2.34 -2.32 3.04
CA LEU A 24 -3.38 -1.30 2.92
C LEU A 24 -4.74 -1.82 3.42
N ASP A 25 -5.13 -3.02 3.01
CA ASP A 25 -6.35 -3.69 3.46
C ASP A 25 -6.38 -3.89 4.99
N CYS A 26 -5.27 -4.32 5.60
CA CYS A 26 -5.17 -4.42 7.06
C CYS A 26 -5.31 -3.05 7.75
N LEU A 27 -4.67 -1.99 7.24
CA LEU A 27 -4.73 -0.66 7.84
C LEU A 27 -6.13 -0.05 7.76
N VAL A 28 -6.83 -0.24 6.64
CA VAL A 28 -8.22 0.23 6.45
C VAL A 28 -9.18 -0.54 7.37
N ARG A 29 -9.01 -1.86 7.52
CA ARG A 29 -9.82 -2.66 8.46
C ARG A 29 -9.64 -2.26 9.93
N GLU A 30 -8.46 -1.77 10.26
CA GLU A 30 -8.13 -1.23 11.58
C GLU A 30 -8.49 0.25 11.72
N ASP A 31 -9.29 0.81 10.81
CA ASP A 31 -9.78 2.20 10.81
C ASP A 31 -8.64 3.24 10.94
N ARG A 32 -7.50 2.97 10.29
CA ARG A 32 -6.35 3.88 10.24
C ARG A 32 -6.47 4.83 9.05
N GLU A 33 -6.10 6.09 9.25
CA GLU A 33 -5.99 7.06 8.17
C GLU A 33 -4.70 6.81 7.38
N VAL A 34 -4.83 6.49 6.08
CA VAL A 34 -3.68 6.17 5.22
C VAL A 34 -3.49 7.23 4.15
N HIS A 35 -2.32 7.89 4.16
CA HIS A 35 -1.89 8.78 3.08
C HIS A 35 -1.12 7.94 2.06
N PHE A 36 -1.81 7.55 0.99
CA PHE A 36 -1.27 6.62 0.01
C PHE A 36 -0.53 7.33 -1.14
N LEU A 37 0.69 6.87 -1.42
CA LEU A 37 1.54 7.36 -2.51
C LEU A 37 1.96 6.17 -3.36
N ILE A 38 1.91 6.32 -4.69
CA ILE A 38 2.36 5.28 -5.63
C ILE A 38 3.14 5.92 -6.77
N SER A 39 4.32 5.38 -7.08
CA SER A 39 5.14 5.87 -8.19
C SER A 39 4.68 5.30 -9.54
N LYS A 40 5.05 5.94 -10.65
CA LYS A 40 4.80 5.41 -12.00
C LYS A 40 5.40 4.02 -12.21
N ALA A 41 6.57 3.75 -11.64
CA ALA A 41 7.19 2.43 -11.71
C ALA A 41 6.39 1.37 -10.93
N ALA A 42 5.84 1.73 -9.76
CA ALA A 42 4.96 0.84 -8.99
C ALA A 42 3.65 0.52 -9.71
N GLN A 43 3.09 1.49 -10.44
CA GLN A 43 1.90 1.27 -11.27
C GLN A 43 2.17 0.27 -12.40
N LEU A 44 3.35 0.31 -13.02
CA LEU A 44 3.76 -0.69 -14.01
C LEU A 44 3.89 -2.08 -13.38
N VAL A 45 4.56 -2.18 -12.22
CA VAL A 45 4.69 -3.45 -11.49
C VAL A 45 3.32 -4.02 -11.14
N MET A 46 2.40 -3.19 -10.63
CA MET A 46 1.02 -3.58 -10.37
C MET A 46 0.39 -4.21 -11.61
N ALA A 47 0.40 -3.51 -12.74
CA ALA A 47 -0.20 -4.01 -13.99
C ALA A 47 0.42 -5.32 -14.51
N THR A 48 1.65 -5.65 -14.13
CA THR A 48 2.31 -6.93 -14.50
C THR A 48 2.12 -8.05 -13.48
N GLU A 49 1.92 -7.74 -12.19
CA GLU A 49 1.89 -8.74 -11.11
C GLU A 49 0.49 -9.00 -10.56
N THR A 50 -0.48 -8.15 -10.87
CA THR A 50 -1.86 -8.27 -10.42
C THR A 50 -2.78 -8.20 -11.64
N ASP A 51 -3.60 -9.22 -11.83
CA ASP A 51 -4.68 -9.27 -12.85
C ASP A 51 -5.79 -8.23 -12.58
#